data_AF-A0A7G5LPU9-F1
#
_entry.id   AF-A0A7G5LPU9-F1
#
_cell.length_a   1.000
_cell.length_b   1.000
_cell.length_c   1.000
_cell.angle_alpha   90.00
_cell.angle_beta   90.00
_cell.angle_gamma   90.00
#
_symmetry.space_group_name_H-M   'P 1'
#
loop_
_entity.id
_entity.type
_entity.pdbx_description
1 polymer ?
#
loop_
_entity_poly.entity_id
_entity_poly.type
_entity_poly.pdbx_seq_one_letter_code
_entity_poly.pdbx_strand_id
1 'polypeptide(L)' 'MSYISSAFAPQPQVDRDRRIALGLDAKNFARRAGITTGELHEYELTQESQSFDSEVAARIGEMLSALEARSPL' A
#
# COMPACT_ATOMS: atom_id res chain seq x y z
N MET A 1 -15.21 24.41 -10.00
CA MET A 1 -15.23 23.09 -9.35
C MET A 1 -13.80 22.58 -9.24
N SER A 2 -13.18 22.67 -8.07
CA SER A 2 -11.85 22.10 -7.82
C SER A 2 -12.01 20.64 -7.43
N TYR A 3 -11.58 19.70 -8.28
CA TYR A 3 -11.39 18.30 -7.90
C TYR A 3 -10.05 18.17 -7.15
N ILE A 4 -10.04 18.58 -5.90
CA ILE A 4 -9.03 18.17 -4.91
C ILE A 4 -9.70 16.96 -4.24
N SER A 5 -9.24 15.71 -4.31
CA SER A 5 -7.90 15.17 -4.43
C SER A 5 -7.97 13.88 -5.26
N SER A 6 -7.07 13.69 -6.23
CA SER A 6 -6.77 12.34 -6.71
C SER A 6 -5.87 11.65 -5.67
N ALA A 7 -6.42 11.33 -4.49
CA ALA A 7 -5.85 10.25 -3.70
C ALA A 7 -6.11 9.00 -4.53
N PHE A 8 -5.06 8.50 -5.18
CA PHE A 8 -5.11 7.31 -6.02
C PHE A 8 -5.88 6.23 -5.26
N ALA A 9 -6.99 5.73 -5.82
CA ALA A 9 -7.77 4.70 -5.15
C ALA A 9 -6.85 3.51 -4.83
N PRO A 10 -6.97 2.87 -3.65
CA PRO A 10 -6.08 1.77 -3.29
C PRO A 10 -6.12 0.69 -4.36
N GLN A 11 -4.95 0.29 -4.84
CA GLN A 11 -4.80 -0.64 -5.96
C GLN A 11 -3.83 -1.73 -5.53
N PRO A 12 -4.31 -2.88 -5.04
CA PRO A 12 -3.45 -3.84 -4.36
C PRO A 12 -2.22 -4.29 -5.15
N GLN A 13 -2.37 -4.52 -6.46
CA GLN A 13 -1.24 -4.89 -7.32
C GLN A 13 -0.25 -3.74 -7.52
N VAL A 14 -0.74 -2.51 -7.70
CA VAL A 14 0.12 -1.33 -7.85
C VAL A 14 0.87 -1.04 -6.56
N ASP A 15 0.20 -1.13 -5.41
CA ASP A 15 0.81 -0.90 -4.10
C ASP A 15 1.84 -2.00 -3.76
N ARG A 16 1.59 -3.24 -4.17
CA ARG A 16 2.58 -4.33 -4.12
C ARG A 16 3.82 -4.01 -4.95
N ASP A 17 3.64 -3.55 -6.19
CA ASP A 17 4.75 -3.21 -7.08
C ASP A 17 5.56 -2.03 -6.55
N ARG A 18 4.90 -1.01 -5.99
CA ARG A 18 5.56 0.11 -5.29
C ARG A 18 6.42 -0.39 -4.13
N ARG A 19 5.90 -1.30 -3.30
CA ARG A 19 6.68 -1.91 -2.20
C ARG A 19 7.91 -2.66 -2.73
N ILE A 20 7.75 -3.44 -3.80
CA ILE A 20 8.85 -4.20 -4.42
C ILE A 20 9.91 -3.24 -4.97
N ALA A 21 9.52 -2.15 -5.63
CA ALA A 21 10.43 -1.14 -6.16
C ALA A 21 11.26 -0.44 -5.07
N LEU A 22 10.71 -0.29 -3.86
CA LEU A 22 11.42 0.21 -2.68
C LEU A 22 12.38 -0.81 -2.06
N GLY A 23 12.46 -2.04 -2.59
CA GLY A 23 13.33 -3.10 -2.07
C GLY A 23 12.93 -3.63 -0.69
N LEU A 24 11.68 -3.42 -0.27
CA LEU A 24 11.20 -3.83 1.05
C LEU A 24 10.51 -5.20 1.00
N ASP A 25 10.98 -6.13 1.82
CA ASP A 25 10.26 -7.37 2.06
C ASP A 25 8.94 -7.14 2.81
N ALA A 26 8.00 -8.08 2.62
CA ALA A 26 6.64 -8.00 3.16
C ALA A 26 6.61 -7.87 4.70
N LYS A 27 7.50 -8.56 5.42
CA LYS A 27 7.52 -8.54 6.89
C LYS A 27 7.98 -7.20 7.43
N ASN A 28 9.07 -6.66 6.87
CA ASN A 28 9.60 -5.36 7.28
C ASN A 28 8.65 -4.22 6.90
N PHE A 29 8.00 -4.31 5.74
CA PHE A 29 6.98 -3.34 5.33
C PHE A 29 5.75 -3.39 6.23
N ALA A 30 5.14 -4.56 6.44
CA ALA A 30 3.97 -4.73 7.30
C ALA A 30 4.20 -4.18 8.71
N ARG A 31 5.36 -4.51 9.32
CA ARG A 31 5.75 -3.97 10.63
C ARG A 31 5.82 -2.44 10.63
N ARG A 32 6.33 -1.81 9.57
CA ARG A 32 6.40 -0.35 9.47
C ARG A 32 5.01 0.27 9.29
N ALA A 33 4.16 -0.36 8.49
CA ALA A 33 2.77 0.05 8.25
C ALA A 33 1.82 -0.24 9.44
N GLY A 34 2.30 -0.89 10.50
CA GLY A 34 1.47 -1.23 11.66
C GLY A 34 0.39 -2.26 11.35
N ILE A 35 0.65 -3.16 10.40
CA ILE A 35 -0.21 -4.29 10.03
C ILE A 35 0.58 -5.60 10.15
N THR A 36 -0.14 -6.71 10.15
CA THR A 36 0.44 -8.04 10.07
C THR A 36 0.87 -8.37 8.63
N THR A 37 1.82 -9.30 8.49
CA THR A 37 2.20 -9.82 7.16
C THR A 37 1.03 -10.55 6.48
N GLY A 38 0.11 -11.13 7.27
CA GLY A 38 -1.10 -11.78 6.76
C GLY A 38 -2.04 -10.79 6.10
N GLU A 39 -2.38 -9.69 6.80
CA GLU A 39 -3.21 -8.60 6.26
C GLU A 39 -2.60 -7.99 5.00
N LEU A 40 -1.28 -7.79 4.97
CA LEU A 40 -0.59 -7.34 3.77
C LEU A 40 -0.76 -8.34 2.61
N HIS A 41 -0.60 -9.64 2.87
CA HIS A 41 -0.72 -10.65 1.84
C HIS A 41 -2.15 -10.80 1.31
N GLU A 42 -3.13 -10.79 2.20
CA GLU A 42 -4.56 -10.80 1.84
C GLU A 42 -4.91 -9.59 0.97
N TYR A 43 -4.46 -8.40 1.37
CA TYR A 43 -4.59 -7.20 0.57
C TYR A 43 -3.94 -7.38 -0.81
N GLU A 44 -2.64 -7.72 -0.87
CA GLU A 44 -1.88 -7.85 -2.11
C GLU A 44 -2.38 -8.94 -3.08
N LEU A 45 -3.09 -9.95 -2.58
CA LEU A 45 -3.72 -11.00 -3.40
C LEU A 45 -5.15 -10.66 -3.82
N THR A 46 -5.72 -9.56 -3.32
CA THR A 46 -7.08 -9.16 -3.64
C THR A 46 -7.19 -8.87 -5.15
N GLN A 47 -8.12 -9.55 -5.82
CA GLN A 47 -8.44 -9.33 -7.23
C GLN A 47 -9.44 -8.18 -7.40
N GLU A 48 -9.57 -7.61 -8.61
CA GLU A 48 -10.43 -6.45 -8.89
C GLU A 48 -11.91 -6.61 -8.46
N SER A 49 -12.40 -7.85 -8.36
CA SER A 49 -13.77 -8.17 -7.95
C SER A 49 -13.94 -8.43 -6.45
N GLN A 50 -12.86 -8.42 -5.68
CA GLN A 50 -12.86 -8.74 -4.25
C GLN A 50 -12.72 -7.47 -3.40
N SER A 51 -13.43 -7.44 -2.28
CA SER A 51 -13.31 -6.38 -1.29
C SER A 51 -12.10 -6.62 -0.40
N PHE A 52 -11.41 -5.56 -0.03
CA PHE A 52 -10.34 -5.57 0.97
C PHE A 52 -10.71 -4.68 2.16
N ASP A 53 -10.00 -4.85 3.27
CA ASP A 53 -10.11 -3.96 4.43
C ASP A 53 -9.56 -2.58 4.08
N SER A 54 -10.41 -1.55 4.18
CA SER A 54 -10.07 -0.18 3.83
C SER A 54 -9.06 0.46 4.79
N GLU A 55 -9.01 0.02 6.04
CA GLU A 55 -8.03 0.51 7.01
C GLU A 55 -6.64 -0.05 6.70
N VAL A 56 -6.55 -1.34 6.34
CA VAL A 56 -5.31 -1.95 5.85
C VAL A 56 -4.82 -1.23 4.60
N ALA A 57 -5.71 -0.99 3.64
CA ALA A 57 -5.37 -0.28 2.41
C ALA A 57 -4.86 1.15 2.66
N ALA A 58 -5.48 1.89 3.59
CA ALA A 58 -5.05 3.23 3.96
C ALA A 58 -3.64 3.22 4.58
N ARG A 59 -3.38 2.31 5.53
CA ARG A 59 -2.06 2.19 6.18
C ARG A 59 -0.96 1.83 5.17
N ILE A 60 -1.25 0.97 4.20
CA ILE A 60 -0.31 0.62 3.12
C ILE A 60 -0.01 1.85 2.26
N GLY A 61 -1.04 2.55 1.79
CA GLY A 61 -0.89 3.73 0.93
C GLY A 61 -0.13 4.87 1.61
N GLU A 62 -0.41 5.14 2.89
CA GLU A 62 0.31 6.14 3.69
C GLU A 62 1.78 5.76 3.86
N MET A 63 2.08 4.49 4.17
CA MET A 63 3.44 4.01 4.35
C MET A 63 4.25 4.08 3.05
N LEU A 64 3.67 3.66 1.92
CA LEU A 64 4.32 3.78 0.60
C LEU A 64 4.65 5.23 0.28
N SER A 65 3.67 6.12 0.44
CA SER A 65 3.86 7.55 0.17
C SER A 65 4.95 8.16 1.07
N ALA A 66 4.99 7.77 2.34
CA ALA A 66 6.01 8.23 3.29
C ALA A 66 7.42 7.70 2.96
N LEU A 67 7.54 6.49 2.42
CA LEU A 67 8.82 5.89 2.04
C LEU A 67 9.34 6.45 0.71
N GLU A 68 8.47 6.60 -0.29
CA GLU A 68 8.79 7.21 -1.58
C GLU A 68 9.24 8.65 -1.42
N ALA A 69 8.58 9.43 -0.54
CA ALA A 69 9.00 10.81 -0.25
C ALA A 69 10.40 10.91 0.39
N ARG A 70 10.92 9.83 0.99
CA ARG A 70 12.24 9.78 1.63
C ARG A 70 13.33 9.19 0.74
N SER A 71 12.95 8.51 -0.34
CA SER A 71 13.88 7.92 -1.29
C SER A 71 13.95 8.86 -2.51
N PRO A 72 14.99 9.69 -2.66
CA PRO A 72 15.20 10.35 -3.94
C PRO A 72 15.49 9.24 -4.95
N LEU A 73 14.61 9.06 -5.93
CA LEU A 73 14.90 8.23 -7.11
C LEU A 73 16.18 8.70 -7.78
#